data_AF-A0A1M7QHM2-F1
#
_entry.id   AF-A0A1M7QHM2-F1
#
_cell.length_a   1.000
_cell.length_b   1.000
_cell.length_c   1.000
_cell.angle_alpha   90.00
_cell.angle_beta   90.00
_cell.angle_gamma   90.00
#
_symmetry.space_group_name_H-M   'P 1'
#
loop_
_entity.id
_entity.type
_entity.pdbx_description
1 polymer ?
#
loop_
_entity_poly.entity_id
_entity_poly.type
_entity_poly.pdbx_seq_one_letter_code
_entity_poly.pdbx_strand_id
1 'polypeptide(L)'
;MAEKLKIIPIHLLEVFIQQVNRDLQVSFDNLKDAEISTDTFSFYTSISAITSSRIEDEQMEIDSYVKHKMLGIEYLPDLVQKPDDLYRAYLFAQQNELKASNFFSIP
;
A
#
# COMPACT_ATOMS: atom_id res chain seq x y z
N MET A 1 -41.33 -10.29 -3.58
CA MET A 1 -40.23 -11.02 -4.23
C MET A 1 -39.27 -11.56 -3.16
N ALA A 2 -39.73 -12.53 -2.36
CA ALA A 2 -38.89 -13.25 -1.39
C ALA A 2 -38.85 -14.75 -1.73
N GLU A 3 -38.95 -15.10 -3.02
CA GLU A 3 -38.89 -16.48 -3.44
C GLU A 3 -37.43 -16.96 -3.52
N LYS A 4 -37.10 -17.91 -2.63
CA LYS A 4 -35.97 -18.87 -2.69
C LYS A 4 -34.55 -18.34 -2.49
N LEU A 5 -34.25 -17.80 -1.31
CA LEU A 5 -32.89 -17.90 -0.76
C LEU A 5 -32.76 -19.24 -0.03
N LYS A 6 -32.02 -20.19 -0.63
CA LYS A 6 -31.87 -21.57 -0.11
C LYS A 6 -30.72 -21.75 0.89
N ILE A 7 -29.83 -20.77 0.96
CA ILE A 7 -28.58 -20.84 1.74
C ILE A 7 -28.62 -19.85 2.92
N ILE A 8 -29.21 -18.67 2.71
CA ILE A 8 -29.21 -17.59 3.70
C ILE A 8 -30.59 -17.53 4.36
N PRO A 9 -30.67 -17.67 5.71
CA PRO A 9 -31.91 -17.46 6.45
C PRO A 9 -32.42 -16.02 6.27
N ILE A 10 -33.69 -15.88 5.88
CA ILE A 10 -34.28 -14.58 5.53
C ILE A 10 -35.00 -13.88 6.69
N HIS A 11 -35.03 -14.48 7.88
CA HIS A 11 -35.78 -13.96 9.03
C HIS A 11 -35.30 -12.59 9.54
N LEU A 12 -34.07 -12.19 9.20
CA LEU A 12 -33.52 -10.85 9.51
C LEU A 12 -33.50 -9.92 8.29
N LEU A 13 -33.90 -10.38 7.10
CA LEU A 13 -33.74 -9.61 5.87
C LEU A 13 -34.58 -8.33 5.89
N GLU A 14 -35.83 -8.40 6.36
CA GLU A 14 -36.69 -7.22 6.50
C GLU A 14 -36.13 -6.21 7.50
N VAL A 15 -35.66 -6.70 8.66
CA VAL A 15 -35.06 -5.86 9.70
C VAL A 15 -33.79 -5.19 9.18
N PHE A 16 -32.95 -5.93 8.46
CA PHE A 16 -31.75 -5.41 7.82
C PHE A 16 -32.08 -4.31 6.80
N ILE A 17 -33.02 -4.56 5.88
CA ILE A 17 -33.43 -3.57 4.87
C ILE A 17 -33.96 -2.28 5.52
N GLN A 18 -34.67 -2.39 6.65
CA GLN A 18 -35.17 -1.22 7.38
C GLN A 18 -34.07 -0.44 8.13
N GLN A 19 -33.00 -1.11 8.55
CA GLN A 19 -31.89 -0.49 9.28
C GLN A 19 -30.80 0.09 8.37
N VAL A 20 -30.68 -0.43 7.14
CA VAL A 20 -29.69 0.06 6.17
C VAL A 20 -30.03 1.50 5.78
N ASN A 21 -29.07 2.40 5.98
CA ASN A 21 -29.20 3.78 5.55
C ASN A 21 -29.40 3.83 4.03
N ARG A 22 -30.47 4.50 3.57
CA ARG A 22 -30.76 4.68 2.14
C ARG A 22 -29.69 5.49 1.42
N ASP A 23 -28.96 6.32 2.16
CA ASP A 23 -27.86 7.13 1.67
C ASP A 23 -26.50 6.40 1.77
N LEU A 24 -26.48 5.10 2.08
CA LEU A 24 -25.25 4.32 2.18
C LEU A 24 -24.45 4.36 0.88
N GLN A 25 -25.13 4.20 -0.27
CA GLN A 25 -24.49 4.26 -1.58
C GLN A 25 -23.85 5.62 -1.82
N VAL A 26 -24.59 6.70 -1.55
CA VAL A 26 -24.10 8.07 -1.69
C VAL A 26 -22.92 8.33 -0.74
N SER A 27 -23.00 7.85 0.50
CA SER A 27 -21.92 7.97 1.48
C SER A 27 -20.67 7.21 1.05
N PHE A 28 -20.86 6.02 0.45
CA PHE A 28 -19.79 5.19 -0.08
C PHE A 28 -19.13 5.84 -1.31
N ASP A 29 -19.92 6.34 -2.25
CA ASP A 29 -19.44 7.00 -3.47
C ASP A 29 -18.70 8.32 -3.15
N ASN A 30 -19.03 8.94 -2.02
CA ASN A 30 -18.36 10.13 -1.50
C ASN A 30 -17.13 9.81 -0.64
N LEU A 31 -16.82 8.53 -0.38
CA LEU A 31 -15.55 8.17 0.22
C LEU A 31 -14.44 8.64 -0.72
N LYS A 32 -13.54 9.45 -0.17
CA LYS A 32 -12.28 9.78 -0.81
C LYS A 32 -11.22 8.91 -0.18
N ASP A 33 -10.27 8.49 -0.98
CA ASP A 33 -9.04 7.94 -0.43
C ASP A 33 -8.51 8.94 0.60
N ALA A 34 -8.23 8.43 1.81
CA ALA A 34 -7.59 9.26 2.81
C ALA A 34 -6.31 9.82 2.17
N GLU A 35 -6.03 11.12 2.38
CA GLU A 35 -4.73 11.66 1.99
C GLU A 35 -3.67 10.76 2.60
N ILE A 36 -2.94 10.09 1.72
CA ILE A 36 -1.82 9.24 2.10
C ILE A 36 -0.82 10.21 2.72
N SER A 37 -0.78 10.27 4.05
CA SER A 37 0.30 10.95 4.75
C SER A 37 1.60 10.39 4.17
N THR A 38 2.42 11.29 3.62
CA THR A 38 3.71 10.97 3.01
C THR A 38 4.57 10.10 3.93
N ASP A 39 4.41 10.25 5.25
CA ASP A 39 5.19 9.57 6.27
C ASP A 39 4.78 8.09 6.42
N THR A 40 3.47 7.80 6.39
CA THR A 40 2.96 6.42 6.54
C THR A 40 3.40 5.56 5.37
N PHE A 41 3.34 6.12 4.16
CA PHE A 41 3.67 5.38 2.95
C PHE A 41 5.18 5.26 2.73
N SER A 42 5.95 6.29 3.10
CA SER A 42 7.42 6.22 3.10
C SER A 42 7.93 5.14 4.06
N PHE A 43 7.28 4.96 5.22
CA PHE A 43 7.60 3.87 6.14
C PHE A 43 7.42 2.49 5.50
N TYR A 44 6.22 2.18 4.98
CA TYR A 44 5.97 0.88 4.37
C TYR A 44 6.80 0.63 3.11
N THR A 45 7.04 1.67 2.31
CA THR A 45 7.93 1.57 1.13
C THR A 45 9.36 1.28 1.58
N SER A 46 9.83 1.89 2.66
CA SER A 46 11.16 1.63 3.23
C SER A 46 11.28 0.19 3.72
N ILE A 47 10.28 -0.31 4.45
CA ILE A 47 10.22 -1.71 4.91
C ILE A 47 10.23 -2.68 3.71
N SER A 48 9.41 -2.41 2.69
CA SER A 48 9.34 -3.23 1.48
C SER A 48 10.68 -3.27 0.74
N ALA A 49 11.31 -2.10 0.57
CA ALA A 49 12.59 -2.01 -0.14
C ALA A 49 13.71 -2.77 0.59
N ILE A 50 13.87 -2.58 1.90
CA ILE A 50 14.93 -3.29 2.65
C ILE A 50 14.69 -4.78 2.73
N THR A 51 13.44 -5.23 2.95
CA THR A 51 13.13 -6.67 3.03
C THR A 51 13.36 -7.36 1.69
N SER A 52 12.97 -6.74 0.57
CA SER A 52 13.27 -7.21 -0.77
C SER A 52 14.77 -7.16 -1.09
N SER A 53 15.52 -6.19 -0.56
CA SER A 53 16.97 -6.17 -0.77
C SER A 53 17.68 -7.26 0.02
N ARG A 54 17.17 -7.60 1.22
CA ARG A 54 17.73 -8.66 2.08
C ARG A 54 17.57 -10.07 1.49
N ILE A 55 16.60 -10.30 0.59
CA ILE A 55 16.53 -11.58 -0.13
C ILE A 55 17.65 -11.72 -1.18
N GLU A 56 18.31 -10.61 -1.54
CA GLU A 56 19.49 -10.55 -2.42
C GLU A 56 20.80 -10.38 -1.62
N ASP A 57 20.83 -10.90 -0.39
CA ASP A 57 21.98 -10.91 0.52
C ASP A 57 22.46 -9.54 1.03
N GLU A 58 21.62 -8.50 0.97
CA GLU A 58 21.93 -7.22 1.63
C GLU A 58 22.00 -7.35 3.17
N GLN A 59 22.98 -6.66 3.76
CA GLN A 59 23.32 -6.77 5.19
C GLN A 59 22.72 -5.66 6.06
N MET A 60 22.12 -4.64 5.45
CA MET A 60 21.51 -3.53 6.17
C MET A 60 20.31 -4.01 7.01
N GLU A 61 20.28 -3.63 8.28
CA GLU A 61 19.17 -3.96 9.16
C GLU A 61 17.95 -3.10 8.91
N ILE A 62 16.76 -3.68 9.13
CA ILE A 62 15.48 -3.05 8.80
C ILE A 62 15.31 -1.73 9.55
N ASP A 63 15.51 -1.73 10.87
CA ASP A 63 15.38 -0.53 11.70
C ASP A 63 16.40 0.55 11.31
N SER A 64 17.65 0.16 11.00
CA SER A 64 18.69 1.07 10.52
C SER A 64 18.31 1.72 9.21
N TYR A 65 17.80 0.95 8.25
CA TYR A 65 17.34 1.48 6.97
C TYR A 65 16.12 2.39 7.11
N VAL A 66 15.14 2.03 7.94
CA VAL A 66 13.98 2.89 8.20
C VAL A 66 14.44 4.23 8.79
N LYS A 67 15.37 4.22 9.75
CA LYS A 67 15.97 5.44 10.28
C LYS A 67 16.73 6.25 9.23
N HIS A 68 17.45 5.57 8.33
CA HIS A 68 18.09 6.24 7.19
C HIS A 68 17.06 7.00 6.34
N LYS A 69 15.93 6.36 5.96
CA LYS A 69 14.91 6.99 5.12
C LYS A 69 14.07 8.05 5.81
N MET A 70 13.70 7.83 7.06
CA MET A 70 12.76 8.70 7.78
C MET A 70 13.45 9.83 8.52
N LEU A 71 14.68 9.61 9.01
CA LEU A 71 15.39 10.55 9.88
C LEU A 71 16.66 11.11 9.23
N GLY A 72 17.01 10.67 8.01
CA GLY A 72 18.20 11.14 7.30
C GLY A 72 19.52 10.72 7.95
N ILE A 73 19.54 9.59 8.69
CA ILE A 73 20.77 9.09 9.31
C ILE A 73 21.69 8.52 8.23
N GLU A 74 22.93 8.98 8.19
CA GLU A 74 23.94 8.50 7.25
C GLU A 74 24.49 7.13 7.65
N TYR A 75 24.67 6.27 6.66
CA TYR A 75 25.35 4.97 6.77
C TYR A 75 26.33 4.82 5.60
N LEU A 76 27.12 3.75 5.62
CA LEU A 76 28.01 3.44 4.50
C LEU A 76 27.21 3.33 3.19
N PRO A 77 27.62 4.02 2.10
CA PRO A 77 26.90 4.00 0.83
C PRO A 77 26.59 2.59 0.32
N ASP A 78 27.57 1.68 0.44
CA ASP A 78 27.44 0.29 0.01
C ASP A 78 26.30 -0.47 0.70
N LEU A 79 25.87 -0.04 1.90
CA LEU A 79 24.78 -0.67 2.66
C LEU A 79 23.41 -0.07 2.35
N VAL A 80 23.35 1.15 1.81
CA VAL A 80 22.10 1.87 1.54
C VAL A 80 21.75 1.93 0.06
N GLN A 81 22.74 1.80 -0.84
CA GLN A 81 22.56 2.06 -2.26
C GLN A 81 21.50 1.14 -2.89
N LYS A 82 21.63 -0.18 -2.77
CA LYS A 82 20.65 -1.11 -3.35
C LYS A 82 19.23 -0.93 -2.81
N PRO A 83 19.00 -0.87 -1.48
CA PRO A 83 17.65 -0.63 -0.99
C PRO A 83 17.13 0.77 -1.37
N ASP A 84 17.99 1.78 -1.53
CA ASP A 84 17.59 3.09 -2.05
C ASP A 84 17.20 3.08 -3.53
N ASP A 85 17.91 2.34 -4.37
CA ASP A 85 17.56 2.13 -5.77
C ASP A 85 16.18 1.46 -5.85
N LEU A 86 15.96 0.41 -5.06
CA LEU A 86 14.68 -0.30 -5.02
C LEU A 86 13.54 0.58 -4.46
N TYR A 87 13.81 1.38 -3.44
CA TYR A 87 12.86 2.35 -2.89
C TYR A 87 12.41 3.34 -3.98
N ARG A 88 13.36 3.88 -4.75
CA ARG A 88 13.07 4.80 -5.86
C ARG A 88 12.28 4.11 -6.98
N ALA A 89 12.61 2.86 -7.29
CA ALA A 89 11.86 2.07 -8.25
C ALA A 89 10.39 1.89 -7.84
N TYR A 90 10.11 1.64 -6.56
CA TYR A 90 8.75 1.52 -6.05
C TYR A 90 7.98 2.84 -6.12
N LEU A 91 8.60 3.96 -5.75
CA LEU A 91 7.98 5.29 -5.89
C LEU A 91 7.66 5.61 -7.35
N PHE A 92 8.58 5.28 -8.26
CA PHE A 92 8.37 5.46 -9.69
C PHE A 92 7.19 4.60 -10.19
N ALA A 93 7.15 3.32 -9.83
CA ALA A 93 6.10 2.40 -10.26
C ALA A 93 4.70 2.78 -9.73
N GLN A 94 4.61 3.43 -8.57
CA GLN A 94 3.33 3.91 -8.03
C GLN A 94 2.76 5.11 -8.78
N GLN A 95 3.64 5.93 -9.35
CA GLN A 95 3.26 7.17 -10.04
C GLN A 95 3.09 6.98 -11.55
N ASN A 96 3.49 5.82 -12.08
CA ASN A 96 3.54 5.56 -13.51
C ASN A 96 2.80 4.28 -13.87
N GLU A 97 2.00 4.33 -14.93
CA GLU A 97 1.34 3.13 -15.47
C GLU A 97 2.37 2.08 -15.93
N LEU A 98 2.01 0.80 -15.77
CA LEU A 98 2.83 -0.31 -16.25
C LEU A 98 2.85 -0.35 -17.79
N LYS A 99 3.92 0.20 -18.37
CA LYS A 99 4.22 0.18 -19.81
C LYS A 99 5.66 -0.24 -20.03
N ALA A 100 5.96 -0.82 -21.18
CA ALA A 100 7.32 -1.24 -21.53
C ALA A 100 8.34 -0.09 -21.40
N SER A 101 7.99 1.13 -21.84
CA SER A 101 8.84 2.31 -21.67
C SER A 101 9.20 2.57 -20.22
N ASN A 102 8.24 2.46 -19.30
CA ASN A 102 8.42 2.74 -17.88
C ASN A 102 9.21 1.62 -17.20
N PHE A 103 8.97 0.36 -17.59
CA PHE A 103 9.70 -0.80 -17.06
C PHE A 103 11.20 -0.73 -17.33
N PHE A 104 11.61 -0.28 -18.52
CA PHE A 104 13.03 -0.11 -18.87
C PHE A 104 13.63 1.25 -18.48
N SER A 105 12.81 2.18 -17.95
CA SER A 105 13.25 3.52 -17.54
C SER A 105 13.25 3.70 -16.02
N ILE A 106 13.16 2.62 -15.25
CA ILE A 106 13.30 2.66 -13.80
C ILE A 106 14.71 3.19 -13.47
N PRO A 107 14.82 4.29 -12.71
CA PRO A 107 16.10 4.93 -12.39
C PRO A 107 16.99 4.11 -11.47
#